data_AF-A0A5X9FB59-F1
#
_entry.id   AF-A0A5X9FB59-F1
#
_cell.length_a   1.000
_cell.length_b   1.000
_cell.length_c   1.000
_cell.angle_alpha   90.00
_cell.angle_beta   90.00
_cell.angle_gamma   90.00
#
_symmetry.space_group_name_H-M   'P 1'
#
loop_
_entity.id
_entity.type
_entity.pdbx_description
1 polymer ?
#
loop_
_entity_poly.entity_id
_entity_poly.type
_entity_poly.pdbx_seq_one_letter_code
_entity_poly.pdbx_strand_id
1 'polypeptide(L)'
;MPASCETALQQRCQQIVTSPVLTPEQKRHFLALEAENALPYPTLPEDARQALDEGVICDMFEGHAPFKPRYVLPDYARFLANGSQWLELEGAKDLDDALSLLTILYHHVPSVTSMPVYLGQLDVLLQPYVRILTQDAIDIRIKRFWRYLDRTLPDAFMHANIGPADTPVTRAILRADAELKQVAPNLTFIYDAEITPDDLLLEVAKNICECSKPHISNGPVNDKIFTKGHYGIVSCYNSLPLGGGGSTLVRLNLKAVAERSTSVDDFFSRTLPHYCRQQIAIINSRCEFLYEKSHFFENSFLVQEGLIDPERFAPMFGMYGLAEAVNLLCENAGLNARYGKNETANELGYRISAQLADFVENTPVKYGWKQRALLHAQSGISSDIGTTPGARLPYGDEPDPITHLQTVAPHHAFYHAGISDILTLDETIKRNPQALVQLCLGAFKAGMREFTANVSGNDLVRVTGYMVRLSDLAKFRAEGSRTNTTWLGEEAARNTRILERQPRVVSHEQQMRFSQ
;
A
#
# COMPACT_ATOMS: atom_id res chain seq x y z
N MET A 1 49.18 10.34 -15.06
CA MET A 1 48.17 9.30 -14.80
C MET A 1 46.87 9.78 -15.42
N PRO A 2 46.28 9.07 -16.39
CA PRO A 2 45.05 9.55 -17.00
C PRO A 2 43.92 9.39 -15.98
N ALA A 3 43.29 10.51 -15.63
CA ALA A 3 42.12 10.55 -14.77
C ALA A 3 41.03 9.65 -15.38
N SER A 4 40.63 8.63 -14.65
CA SER A 4 39.59 7.69 -15.08
C SER A 4 38.29 8.45 -15.31
N CYS A 5 37.71 8.29 -16.49
CA CYS A 5 36.35 8.72 -16.78
C CYS A 5 35.41 7.78 -16.00
N GLU A 6 35.11 8.12 -14.74
CA GLU A 6 34.14 7.38 -13.94
C GLU A 6 32.77 7.44 -14.63
N THR A 7 32.15 6.29 -14.83
CA THR A 7 30.76 6.23 -15.30
C THR A 7 29.82 6.77 -14.22
N ALA A 8 28.68 7.37 -14.59
CA ALA A 8 27.68 7.86 -13.64
C ALA A 8 27.23 6.77 -12.63
N LEU A 9 27.21 5.50 -13.06
CA LEU A 9 26.94 4.35 -12.21
C LEU A 9 28.04 4.15 -11.14
N GLN A 10 29.32 4.20 -11.52
CA GLN A 10 30.43 4.08 -10.57
C GLN A 10 30.37 5.16 -9.49
N GLN A 11 30.01 6.39 -9.85
CA GLN A 11 29.86 7.49 -8.90
C GLN A 11 28.73 7.23 -7.90
N ARG A 12 27.54 6.79 -8.36
CA ARG A 12 26.42 6.44 -7.47
C ARG A 12 26.77 5.26 -6.54
N CYS A 13 27.39 4.21 -7.08
CA CYS A 13 27.90 3.11 -6.27
C CYS A 13 28.93 3.56 -5.23
N GLN A 14 29.85 4.45 -5.61
CA GLN A 14 30.85 5.02 -4.68
C GLN A 14 30.18 5.81 -3.55
N GLN A 15 29.14 6.61 -3.86
CA GLN A 15 28.35 7.33 -2.86
C GLN A 15 27.66 6.37 -1.88
N ILE A 16 27.12 5.25 -2.36
CA ILE A 16 26.48 4.23 -1.50
C ILE A 16 27.50 3.61 -0.55
N VAL A 17 28.64 3.12 -1.06
CA VAL A 17 29.63 2.40 -0.22
C VAL A 17 30.31 3.30 0.82
N THR A 18 30.50 4.58 0.51
CA THR A 18 31.11 5.54 1.44
C THR A 18 30.12 6.26 2.33
N SER A 19 28.80 6.07 2.13
CA SER A 19 27.79 6.73 2.94
C SER A 19 27.97 6.41 4.44
N PRO A 20 28.01 7.43 5.33
CA PRO A 20 28.15 7.23 6.77
C PRO A 20 26.83 6.91 7.47
N VAL A 21 25.69 7.09 6.79
CA VAL A 21 24.33 6.92 7.37
C VAL A 21 23.65 5.62 6.95
N LEU A 22 24.28 4.83 6.07
CA LEU A 22 23.77 3.54 5.60
C LEU A 22 24.46 2.39 6.32
N THR A 23 23.66 1.43 6.78
CA THR A 23 24.15 0.14 7.29
C THR A 23 24.68 -0.74 6.15
N PRO A 24 25.47 -1.79 6.44
CA PRO A 24 25.93 -2.74 5.42
C PRO A 24 24.79 -3.37 4.60
N GLU A 25 23.66 -3.68 5.25
CA GLU A 25 22.49 -4.26 4.58
C GLU A 25 21.82 -3.28 3.61
N GLN A 26 21.65 -2.02 4.03
CA GLN A 26 21.11 -0.96 3.18
C GLN A 26 22.04 -0.67 2.00
N LYS A 27 23.37 -0.65 2.22
CA LYS A 27 24.36 -0.49 1.14
C LYS A 27 24.22 -1.61 0.11
N ARG A 28 24.14 -2.87 0.56
CA ARG A 28 23.90 -4.03 -0.32
C ARG A 28 22.61 -3.85 -1.14
N HIS A 29 21.53 -3.43 -0.50
CA HIS A 29 20.25 -3.20 -1.17
C HIS A 29 20.33 -2.09 -2.25
N PHE A 30 20.85 -0.92 -1.91
CA PHE A 30 20.97 0.19 -2.88
C PHE A 30 21.93 -0.13 -4.03
N LEU A 31 23.02 -0.86 -3.77
CA LEU A 31 23.91 -1.34 -4.84
C LEU A 31 23.19 -2.30 -5.80
N ALA A 32 22.34 -3.19 -5.27
CA ALA A 32 21.53 -4.06 -6.10
C ALA A 32 20.55 -3.25 -6.96
N LEU A 33 19.87 -2.24 -6.39
CA LEU A 33 18.98 -1.35 -7.15
C LEU A 33 19.71 -0.60 -8.27
N GLU A 34 20.92 -0.10 -8.03
CA GLU A 34 21.73 0.55 -9.07
C GLU A 34 22.10 -0.42 -10.20
N ALA A 35 22.40 -1.69 -9.87
CA ALA A 35 22.64 -2.72 -10.87
C ALA A 35 21.38 -3.05 -11.67
N GLU A 36 20.24 -3.21 -11.01
CA GLU A 36 18.93 -3.45 -11.65
C GLU A 36 18.54 -2.32 -12.61
N ASN A 37 18.76 -1.07 -12.21
CA ASN A 37 18.46 0.12 -13.00
C ASN A 37 19.47 0.37 -14.14
N ALA A 38 20.66 -0.24 -14.08
CA ALA A 38 21.64 -0.15 -15.15
C ALA A 38 21.33 -1.11 -16.32
N LEU A 39 20.43 -2.08 -16.12
CA LEU A 39 20.04 -3.02 -17.17
C LEU A 39 19.18 -2.35 -18.24
N PRO A 40 19.20 -2.85 -19.50
CA PRO A 40 18.30 -2.39 -20.54
C PRO A 40 16.84 -2.60 -20.14
N TYR A 41 16.01 -1.59 -20.42
CA TYR A 41 14.56 -1.73 -20.28
C TYR A 41 14.01 -2.72 -21.33
N PRO A 42 12.97 -3.50 -21.01
CA PRO A 42 12.18 -4.24 -21.99
C PRO A 42 11.79 -3.38 -23.19
N THR A 43 11.71 -4.00 -24.37
CA THR A 43 11.33 -3.27 -25.58
C THR A 43 9.92 -2.69 -25.40
N LEU A 44 9.76 -1.40 -25.73
CA LEU A 44 8.49 -0.70 -25.69
C LEU A 44 8.18 -0.11 -27.06
N PRO A 45 6.89 0.00 -27.43
CA PRO A 45 6.46 0.90 -28.50
C PRO A 45 6.94 2.34 -28.25
N GLU A 46 7.14 3.10 -29.32
CA GLU A 46 7.66 4.47 -29.27
C GLU A 46 6.80 5.39 -28.37
N ASP A 47 5.48 5.41 -28.57
CA ASP A 47 4.57 6.21 -27.73
C ASP A 47 4.64 5.84 -26.25
N ALA A 48 4.81 4.56 -25.94
CA ALA A 48 4.92 4.07 -24.56
C ALA A 48 6.26 4.45 -23.92
N ARG A 49 7.34 4.42 -24.70
CA ARG A 49 8.66 4.95 -24.30
C ARG A 49 8.56 6.45 -24.03
N GLN A 50 7.99 7.20 -24.95
CA GLN A 50 7.80 8.65 -24.81
C GLN A 50 6.97 9.00 -23.58
N ALA A 51 5.89 8.26 -23.30
CA ALA A 51 5.05 8.49 -22.11
C ALA A 51 5.80 8.27 -20.78
N LEU A 52 6.77 7.35 -20.72
CA LEU A 52 7.66 7.17 -19.57
C LEU A 52 8.68 8.32 -19.48
N ASP A 53 9.34 8.64 -20.59
CA ASP A 53 10.41 9.64 -20.63
C ASP A 53 9.88 11.04 -20.29
N GLU A 54 8.64 11.35 -20.67
CA GLU A 54 7.94 12.60 -20.32
C GLU A 54 7.33 12.59 -18.91
N GLY A 55 7.35 11.47 -18.19
CA GLY A 55 6.76 11.34 -16.85
C GLY A 55 5.23 11.39 -16.81
N VAL A 56 4.54 11.18 -17.93
CA VAL A 56 3.07 11.00 -17.95
C VAL A 56 2.70 9.66 -17.32
N ILE A 57 3.55 8.65 -17.53
CA ILE A 57 3.47 7.34 -16.90
C ILE A 57 4.71 7.11 -16.04
N CYS A 58 4.53 6.49 -14.89
CA CYS A 58 5.60 6.10 -13.98
C CYS A 58 5.49 4.59 -13.71
N ASP A 59 6.57 3.85 -13.91
CA ASP A 59 6.65 2.40 -13.66
C ASP A 59 7.07 2.05 -12.22
N MET A 60 6.94 3.01 -11.32
CA MET A 60 7.25 2.89 -9.89
C MET A 60 8.70 2.55 -9.58
N PHE A 61 9.62 2.70 -10.54
CA PHE A 61 11.06 2.44 -10.34
C PHE A 61 11.36 1.01 -9.85
N GLU A 62 10.57 0.05 -10.31
CA GLU A 62 10.68 -1.38 -9.94
C GLU A 62 11.81 -2.12 -10.70
N GLY A 63 12.91 -1.42 -11.01
CA GLY A 63 13.97 -1.93 -11.86
C GLY A 63 13.58 -1.99 -13.35
N HIS A 64 14.58 -1.84 -14.22
CA HIS A 64 14.36 -1.90 -15.66
C HIS A 64 14.04 -3.32 -16.13
N ALA A 65 14.70 -4.35 -15.57
CA ALA A 65 14.51 -5.75 -15.93
C ALA A 65 13.95 -6.55 -14.73
N PRO A 66 12.62 -6.67 -14.58
CA PRO A 66 12.02 -7.25 -13.38
C PRO A 66 12.31 -8.76 -13.27
N PHE A 67 13.07 -9.15 -12.25
CA PHE A 67 13.41 -10.57 -11.96
C PHE A 67 12.57 -11.20 -10.85
N LYS A 68 11.67 -10.41 -10.26
CA LYS A 68 10.76 -10.80 -9.18
C LYS A 68 9.45 -10.02 -9.33
N PRO A 69 8.31 -10.59 -8.92
CA PRO A 69 7.06 -9.84 -8.84
C PRO A 69 7.19 -8.66 -7.87
N ARG A 70 6.38 -7.62 -8.09
CA ARG A 70 6.29 -6.51 -7.13
C ARG A 70 5.95 -7.01 -5.74
N TYR A 71 4.91 -7.83 -5.61
CA TYR A 71 4.42 -8.37 -4.33
C TYR A 71 4.08 -9.85 -4.47
N VAL A 72 4.45 -10.64 -3.48
CA VAL A 72 4.15 -12.08 -3.40
C VAL A 72 3.34 -12.33 -2.12
N LEU A 73 2.23 -13.07 -2.25
CA LEU A 73 1.35 -13.44 -1.16
C LEU A 73 1.29 -14.98 -1.06
N PRO A 74 2.27 -15.64 -0.41
CA PRO A 74 2.29 -17.09 -0.30
C PRO A 74 1.09 -17.64 0.47
N ASP A 75 0.68 -18.85 0.15
CA ASP A 75 -0.20 -19.66 0.99
C ASP A 75 0.58 -20.17 2.22
N TYR A 76 0.66 -19.31 3.24
CA TYR A 76 1.32 -19.64 4.49
C TYR A 76 0.63 -20.77 5.25
N ALA A 77 -0.68 -21.01 5.04
CA ALA A 77 -1.39 -22.11 5.68
C ALA A 77 -0.88 -23.46 5.15
N ARG A 78 -0.71 -23.56 3.82
CA ARG A 78 -0.12 -24.74 3.17
C ARG A 78 1.31 -24.98 3.63
N PHE A 79 2.12 -23.94 3.73
CA PHE A 79 3.49 -24.05 4.24
C PHE A 79 3.51 -24.53 5.70
N LEU A 80 2.71 -23.93 6.58
CA LEU A 80 2.65 -24.35 7.98
C LEU A 80 2.17 -25.80 8.14
N ALA A 81 1.23 -26.25 7.32
CA ALA A 81 0.72 -27.62 7.38
C ALA A 81 1.75 -28.67 6.92
N ASN A 82 2.52 -28.35 5.88
CA ASN A 82 3.36 -29.34 5.19
C ASN A 82 4.86 -29.19 5.44
N GLY A 83 5.32 -28.03 5.92
CA GLY A 83 6.73 -27.67 5.93
C GLY A 83 7.23 -27.30 4.53
N SER A 84 8.52 -27.50 4.29
CA SER A 84 9.15 -27.26 2.99
C SER A 84 10.28 -28.26 2.79
N GLN A 85 10.25 -28.97 1.65
CA GLN A 85 11.31 -29.89 1.29
C GLN A 85 12.58 -29.11 0.90
N TRP A 86 12.42 -27.97 0.23
CA TRP A 86 13.55 -27.12 -0.18
C TRP A 86 14.29 -26.52 1.02
N LEU A 87 13.54 -26.14 2.08
CA LEU A 87 14.10 -25.63 3.33
C LEU A 87 14.47 -26.72 4.34
N GLU A 88 14.16 -27.99 4.05
CA GLU A 88 14.36 -29.12 4.97
C GLU A 88 13.58 -28.96 6.30
N LEU A 89 12.33 -28.49 6.22
CA LEU A 89 11.46 -28.21 7.36
C LEU A 89 10.24 -29.13 7.40
N GLU A 90 9.91 -29.65 8.58
CA GLU A 90 8.63 -30.30 8.86
C GLU A 90 7.50 -29.27 9.07
N GLY A 91 6.25 -29.70 8.92
CA GLY A 91 5.08 -28.88 9.25
C GLY A 91 4.94 -28.60 10.75
N ALA A 92 4.27 -27.49 11.07
CA ALA A 92 4.06 -27.02 12.43
C ALA A 92 3.21 -27.99 13.26
N LYS A 93 3.64 -28.29 14.49
CA LYS A 93 2.87 -29.12 15.43
C LYS A 93 2.24 -28.27 16.53
N ASP A 94 2.81 -27.12 16.82
CA ASP A 94 2.32 -26.16 17.82
C ASP A 94 2.64 -24.70 17.44
N LEU A 95 2.27 -23.77 18.34
CA LEU A 95 2.45 -22.34 18.12
C LEU A 95 3.92 -21.94 18.00
N ASP A 96 4.81 -22.59 18.75
CA ASP A 96 6.23 -22.24 18.73
C ASP A 96 6.87 -22.70 17.40
N ASP A 97 6.49 -23.86 16.88
CA ASP A 97 6.83 -24.28 15.51
C ASP A 97 6.29 -23.30 14.47
N ALA A 98 5.00 -22.93 14.54
CA ALA A 98 4.38 -22.06 13.56
C ALA A 98 5.04 -20.68 13.50
N LEU A 99 5.35 -20.09 14.65
CA LEU A 99 6.07 -18.82 14.72
C LEU A 99 7.49 -18.95 14.14
N SER A 100 8.21 -20.02 14.45
CA SER A 100 9.56 -20.27 13.92
C SER A 100 9.56 -20.48 12.42
N LEU A 101 8.63 -21.28 11.89
CA LEU A 101 8.53 -21.56 10.46
C LEU A 101 8.20 -20.30 9.66
N LEU A 102 7.26 -19.47 10.15
CA LEU A 102 6.93 -18.20 9.50
C LEU A 102 8.14 -17.28 9.45
N THR A 103 8.89 -17.13 10.56
CA THR A 103 10.09 -16.26 10.55
C THR A 103 11.13 -16.75 9.55
N ILE A 104 11.30 -18.07 9.36
CA ILE A 104 12.19 -18.60 8.33
C ILE A 104 11.67 -18.25 6.93
N LEU A 105 10.43 -18.63 6.59
CA LEU A 105 9.90 -18.45 5.24
C LEU A 105 9.87 -16.98 4.82
N TYR A 106 9.61 -16.05 5.75
CA TYR A 106 9.64 -14.62 5.46
C TYR A 106 10.95 -14.13 4.83
N HIS A 107 12.10 -14.72 5.16
CA HIS A 107 13.38 -14.36 4.52
C HIS A 107 13.55 -14.91 3.10
N HIS A 108 12.64 -15.79 2.66
CA HIS A 108 12.66 -16.41 1.33
C HIS A 108 11.54 -15.92 0.41
N VAL A 109 10.71 -14.97 0.85
CA VAL A 109 9.61 -14.41 0.06
C VAL A 109 10.06 -13.08 -0.54
N PRO A 110 10.26 -13.00 -1.86
CA PRO A 110 10.76 -11.81 -2.51
C PRO A 110 9.66 -10.76 -2.73
N SER A 111 10.09 -9.52 -2.91
CA SER A 111 9.24 -8.42 -3.36
C SER A 111 10.10 -7.31 -3.98
N VAL A 112 9.47 -6.25 -4.47
CA VAL A 112 10.15 -5.01 -4.91
C VAL A 112 11.06 -4.42 -3.82
N THR A 113 10.73 -4.59 -2.53
CA THR A 113 11.55 -4.10 -1.41
C THR A 113 12.66 -5.08 -0.99
N SER A 114 12.68 -6.27 -1.60
CA SER A 114 13.54 -7.40 -1.20
C SER A 114 13.25 -7.97 0.20
N MET A 115 12.12 -7.59 0.80
CA MET A 115 11.57 -8.12 2.04
C MET A 115 10.11 -8.56 1.82
N PRO A 116 9.56 -9.46 2.63
CA PRO A 116 8.18 -9.90 2.49
C PRO A 116 7.23 -8.74 2.76
N VAL A 117 6.36 -8.44 1.80
CA VAL A 117 5.33 -7.39 1.95
C VAL A 117 4.04 -7.90 2.58
N TYR A 118 3.83 -9.22 2.59
CA TYR A 118 2.67 -9.88 3.16
C TYR A 118 3.12 -10.88 4.21
N LEU A 119 2.53 -10.82 5.39
CA LEU A 119 2.80 -11.73 6.50
C LEU A 119 1.66 -12.72 6.75
N GLY A 120 0.66 -12.78 5.87
CA GLY A 120 -0.50 -13.62 6.12
C GLY A 120 -1.56 -12.95 6.99
N GLN A 121 -2.71 -13.61 7.05
CA GLN A 121 -3.75 -13.36 8.02
C GLN A 121 -3.40 -14.10 9.32
N LEU A 122 -2.56 -13.46 10.13
CA LEU A 122 -1.76 -14.12 11.17
C LEU A 122 -2.60 -14.80 12.24
N ASP A 123 -3.71 -14.21 12.65
CA ASP A 123 -4.61 -14.83 13.62
C ASP A 123 -5.23 -16.13 13.08
N VAL A 124 -5.73 -16.12 11.84
CA VAL A 124 -6.24 -17.32 11.17
C VAL A 124 -5.14 -18.37 11.00
N LEU A 125 -3.92 -17.97 10.63
CA LEU A 125 -2.79 -18.89 10.44
C LEU A 125 -2.32 -19.53 11.74
N LEU A 126 -2.29 -18.77 12.83
CA LEU A 126 -1.72 -19.22 14.11
C LEU A 126 -2.75 -19.89 15.02
N GLN A 127 -4.03 -19.52 14.92
CA GLN A 127 -5.09 -20.04 15.78
C GLN A 127 -5.18 -21.58 15.83
N PRO A 128 -5.01 -22.34 14.73
CA PRO A 128 -5.01 -23.81 14.76
C PRO A 128 -3.92 -24.42 15.65
N TYR A 129 -2.84 -23.67 15.89
CA TYR A 129 -1.68 -24.10 16.68
C TYR A 129 -1.75 -23.63 18.14
N VAL A 130 -2.75 -22.81 18.48
CA VAL A 130 -3.07 -22.43 19.86
C VAL A 130 -3.95 -23.51 20.49
N ARG A 131 -3.33 -24.34 21.32
CA ARG A 131 -4.01 -25.44 22.04
C ARG A 131 -4.32 -25.03 23.49
N ILE A 132 -3.79 -25.76 24.48
CA ILE A 132 -4.01 -25.55 25.92
C ILE A 132 -3.24 -24.34 26.49
N LEU A 133 -2.95 -23.33 25.68
CA LEU A 133 -2.21 -22.14 26.10
C LEU A 133 -3.14 -21.15 26.81
N THR A 134 -2.65 -20.56 27.90
CA THR A 134 -3.32 -19.42 28.54
C THR A 134 -3.15 -18.16 27.70
N GLN A 135 -4.00 -17.16 27.89
CA GLN A 135 -3.87 -15.88 27.18
C GLN A 135 -2.50 -15.23 27.42
N ASP A 136 -1.99 -15.24 28.66
CA ASP A 136 -0.67 -14.70 28.98
C ASP A 136 0.46 -15.39 28.19
N ALA A 137 0.35 -16.72 28.01
CA ALA A 137 1.33 -17.48 27.25
C ALA A 137 1.31 -17.14 25.75
N ILE A 138 0.13 -16.81 25.21
CA ILE A 138 -0.05 -16.34 23.83
C ILE A 138 0.51 -14.92 23.69
N ASP A 139 0.15 -14.02 24.60
CA ASP A 139 0.56 -12.61 24.57
C ASP A 139 2.09 -12.47 24.59
N ILE A 140 2.78 -13.22 25.45
CA ILE A 140 4.25 -13.20 25.51
C ILE A 140 4.88 -13.65 24.18
N ARG A 141 4.33 -14.69 23.55
CA ARG A 141 4.85 -15.23 22.28
C ARG A 141 4.59 -14.28 21.12
N ILE A 142 3.36 -13.78 20.99
CA ILE A 142 2.98 -12.82 19.96
C ILE A 142 3.78 -11.54 20.10
N LYS A 143 3.98 -11.01 21.31
CA LYS A 143 4.82 -9.82 21.53
C LYS A 143 6.27 -10.02 21.11
N ARG A 144 6.85 -11.19 21.38
CA ARG A 144 8.22 -11.53 20.93
C ARG A 144 8.30 -11.63 19.42
N PHE A 145 7.33 -12.29 18.80
CA PHE A 145 7.21 -12.40 17.34
C PHE A 145 7.04 -11.02 16.69
N TRP A 146 6.15 -10.18 17.21
CA TRP A 146 5.94 -8.80 16.73
C TRP A 146 7.24 -8.02 16.76
N ARG A 147 7.97 -8.07 17.89
CA ARG A 147 9.28 -7.42 18.01
C ARG A 147 10.30 -7.98 17.00
N TYR A 148 10.34 -9.30 16.80
CA TYR A 148 11.23 -9.91 15.81
C TYR A 148 10.99 -9.31 14.42
N LEU A 149 9.73 -9.27 13.97
CA LEU A 149 9.35 -8.74 12.67
C LEU A 149 9.94 -7.35 12.43
N ASP A 150 9.74 -6.40 13.35
CA ASP A 150 10.29 -5.04 13.19
C ASP A 150 11.82 -5.00 13.23
N ARG A 151 12.46 -5.88 14.01
CA ARG A 151 13.91 -5.84 14.22
C ARG A 151 14.71 -6.53 13.11
N THR A 152 14.13 -7.52 12.43
CA THR A 152 14.81 -8.28 11.36
C THR A 152 14.27 -8.01 9.97
N LEU A 153 13.05 -7.47 9.85
CA LEU A 153 12.41 -7.10 8.58
C LEU A 153 11.92 -5.64 8.67
N PRO A 154 12.83 -4.67 8.81
CA PRO A 154 12.50 -3.28 9.12
C PRO A 154 12.00 -2.49 7.89
N ASP A 155 10.97 -3.02 7.23
CA ASP A 155 10.31 -2.46 6.06
C ASP A 155 8.87 -2.04 6.43
N ALA A 156 8.57 -0.75 6.31
CA ALA A 156 7.22 -0.23 6.60
C ALA A 156 6.15 -0.71 5.60
N PHE A 157 6.55 -1.33 4.49
CA PHE A 157 5.65 -1.97 3.54
C PHE A 157 5.30 -3.43 3.90
N MET A 158 5.97 -4.03 4.89
CA MET A 158 5.63 -5.33 5.44
C MET A 158 4.27 -5.26 6.15
N HIS A 159 3.33 -6.12 5.78
CA HIS A 159 1.93 -5.98 6.14
C HIS A 159 1.33 -7.27 6.70
N ALA A 160 0.81 -7.22 7.92
CA ALA A 160 0.06 -8.29 8.56
C ALA A 160 -1.45 -8.07 8.43
N ASN A 161 -2.21 -9.14 8.21
CA ASN A 161 -3.68 -9.10 8.28
C ASN A 161 -4.17 -9.85 9.52
N ILE A 162 -5.32 -9.44 10.05
CA ILE A 162 -6.06 -10.11 11.13
C ILE A 162 -7.57 -9.94 10.92
N GLY A 163 -8.39 -10.58 11.75
CA GLY A 163 -9.86 -10.55 11.70
C GLY A 163 -10.42 -11.62 10.78
N PRO A 164 -11.73 -11.62 10.47
CA PRO A 164 -12.77 -10.85 11.14
C PRO A 164 -13.20 -11.46 12.49
N ALA A 165 -12.81 -12.70 12.77
CA ALA A 165 -13.19 -13.42 13.98
C ALA A 165 -12.45 -12.93 15.23
N ASP A 166 -13.11 -13.02 16.37
CA ASP A 166 -12.49 -12.76 17.67
C ASP A 166 -11.77 -14.00 18.19
N THR A 167 -10.44 -13.94 18.23
CA THR A 167 -9.60 -15.02 18.72
C THR A 167 -8.59 -14.54 19.76
N PRO A 168 -8.07 -15.44 20.63
CA PRO A 168 -6.96 -15.14 21.53
C PRO A 168 -5.74 -14.53 20.81
N VAL A 169 -5.47 -14.94 19.57
CA VAL A 169 -4.36 -14.40 18.76
C VAL A 169 -4.68 -13.00 18.24
N THR A 170 -5.89 -12.76 17.74
CA THR A 170 -6.35 -11.45 17.27
C THR A 170 -6.16 -10.40 18.36
N ARG A 171 -6.64 -10.70 19.57
CA ARG A 171 -6.52 -9.81 20.73
C ARG A 171 -5.06 -9.64 21.19
N ALA A 172 -4.25 -10.69 21.14
CA ALA A 172 -2.82 -10.62 21.47
C ALA A 172 -2.04 -9.74 20.50
N ILE A 173 -2.33 -9.81 19.19
CA ILE A 173 -1.70 -8.97 18.16
C ILE A 173 -2.07 -7.50 18.37
N LEU A 174 -3.35 -7.19 18.60
CA LEU A 174 -3.80 -5.82 18.89
C LEU A 174 -3.09 -5.25 20.13
N ARG A 175 -2.99 -6.02 21.23
CA ARG A 175 -2.26 -5.60 22.43
C ARG A 175 -0.77 -5.35 22.16
N ALA A 176 -0.11 -6.27 21.46
CA ALA A 176 1.30 -6.13 21.12
C ALA A 176 1.56 -4.90 20.24
N ASP A 177 0.68 -4.62 19.29
CA ASP A 177 0.79 -3.48 18.40
C ASP A 177 0.58 -2.14 19.13
N ALA A 178 -0.43 -2.05 19.98
CA ALA A 178 -0.71 -0.90 20.85
C ALA A 178 0.46 -0.58 21.77
N GLU A 179 1.04 -1.62 22.37
CA GLU A 179 2.11 -1.48 23.36
C GLU A 179 3.45 -1.09 22.69
N LEU A 180 3.81 -1.77 21.60
CA LEU A 180 5.12 -1.61 20.98
C LEU A 180 5.21 -0.39 20.06
N LYS A 181 4.09 0.05 19.47
CA LYS A 181 4.00 1.23 18.57
C LYS A 181 5.11 1.28 17.53
N GLN A 182 5.40 0.12 16.96
CA GLN A 182 6.48 -0.06 16.00
C GLN A 182 5.99 0.20 14.56
N VAL A 183 6.94 0.57 13.69
CA VAL A 183 6.65 0.95 12.31
C VAL A 183 6.26 -0.26 11.47
N ALA A 184 7.00 -1.36 11.62
CA ALA A 184 6.75 -2.60 10.91
C ALA A 184 6.29 -3.70 11.90
N PRO A 185 5.38 -4.60 11.53
CA PRO A 185 4.59 -4.53 10.30
C PRO A 185 3.54 -3.41 10.38
N ASN A 186 3.08 -2.98 9.20
CA ASN A 186 1.77 -2.36 9.06
C ASN A 186 0.69 -3.43 9.34
N LEU A 187 -0.50 -3.02 9.76
CA LEU A 187 -1.55 -3.95 10.19
C LEU A 187 -2.89 -3.57 9.56
N THR A 188 -3.57 -4.56 8.99
CA THR A 188 -4.97 -4.45 8.56
C THR A 188 -5.84 -5.42 9.33
N PHE A 189 -6.98 -4.93 9.81
CA PHE A 189 -8.09 -5.72 10.33
C PHE A 189 -9.15 -5.87 9.24
N ILE A 190 -9.43 -7.10 8.83
CA ILE A 190 -10.52 -7.42 7.90
C ILE A 190 -11.80 -7.48 8.73
N TYR A 191 -12.72 -6.56 8.48
CA TYR A 191 -14.02 -6.45 9.13
C TYR A 191 -15.09 -7.20 8.35
N ASP A 192 -15.94 -7.95 9.06
CA ASP A 192 -17.17 -8.54 8.52
C ASP A 192 -18.28 -8.34 9.56
N ALA A 193 -19.36 -7.66 9.17
CA ALA A 193 -20.45 -7.33 10.08
C ALA A 193 -21.20 -8.55 10.64
N GLU A 194 -21.13 -9.71 9.97
CA GLU A 194 -21.75 -10.94 10.43
C GLU A 194 -20.86 -11.74 11.38
N ILE A 195 -19.55 -11.44 11.43
CA ILE A 195 -18.55 -12.23 12.16
C ILE A 195 -17.91 -11.44 13.29
N THR A 196 -17.60 -10.16 13.07
CA THR A 196 -16.87 -9.32 14.00
C THR A 196 -17.79 -8.82 15.13
N PRO A 197 -17.53 -9.20 16.39
CA PRO A 197 -18.28 -8.65 17.53
C PRO A 197 -18.02 -7.15 17.73
N ASP A 198 -19.02 -6.43 18.25
CA ASP A 198 -18.94 -4.99 18.49
C ASP A 198 -17.77 -4.60 19.42
N ASP A 199 -17.49 -5.42 20.43
CA ASP A 199 -16.41 -5.18 21.39
C ASP A 199 -15.02 -5.44 20.79
N LEU A 200 -14.92 -6.29 19.76
CA LEU A 200 -13.69 -6.43 18.97
C LEU A 200 -13.47 -5.20 18.10
N LEU A 201 -14.50 -4.73 17.39
CA LEU A 201 -14.38 -3.52 16.57
C LEU A 201 -14.06 -2.29 17.43
N LEU A 202 -14.62 -2.20 18.64
CA LEU A 202 -14.27 -1.15 19.60
C LEU A 202 -12.80 -1.24 20.05
N GLU A 203 -12.27 -2.45 20.26
CA GLU A 203 -10.86 -2.64 20.59
C GLU A 203 -9.93 -2.27 19.43
N VAL A 204 -10.32 -2.62 18.20
CA VAL A 204 -9.63 -2.15 16.98
C VAL A 204 -9.60 -0.63 16.92
N ALA A 205 -10.72 0.05 17.21
CA ALA A 205 -10.77 1.51 17.25
C ALA A 205 -9.89 2.11 18.35
N LYS A 206 -9.84 1.50 19.55
CA LYS A 206 -8.92 1.92 20.62
C LYS A 206 -7.45 1.78 20.19
N ASN A 207 -7.11 0.70 19.49
CA ASN A 207 -5.76 0.51 18.97
C ASN A 207 -5.39 1.64 17.98
N ILE A 208 -6.33 2.02 17.10
CA ILE A 208 -6.12 3.15 16.17
C ILE A 208 -5.89 4.45 16.94
N CYS A 209 -6.67 4.69 17.99
CA CYS A 209 -6.46 5.84 18.87
C CYS A 209 -5.06 5.85 19.50
N GLU A 210 -4.54 4.68 19.88
CA GLU A 210 -3.28 4.54 20.61
C GLU A 210 -2.03 4.59 19.71
N CYS A 211 -2.09 3.97 18.53
CA CYS A 211 -0.91 3.79 17.67
C CYS A 211 -1.18 4.02 16.17
N SER A 212 -2.34 4.58 15.81
CA SER A 212 -2.74 4.81 14.41
C SER A 212 -2.76 3.51 13.59
N LYS A 213 -2.99 2.34 14.19
CA LYS A 213 -3.18 1.03 13.56
C LYS A 213 -4.31 0.26 14.26
N PRO A 214 -5.03 -0.66 13.58
CA PRO A 214 -4.85 -1.12 12.21
C PRO A 214 -5.60 -0.27 11.17
N HIS A 215 -5.32 -0.51 9.89
CA HIS A 215 -6.19 -0.14 8.79
C HIS A 215 -7.40 -1.09 8.81
N ILE A 216 -8.58 -0.66 8.39
CA ILE A 216 -9.78 -1.52 8.43
C ILE A 216 -10.25 -1.78 7.01
N SER A 217 -10.27 -3.05 6.61
CA SER A 217 -10.73 -3.50 5.31
C SER A 217 -12.13 -4.10 5.41
N ASN A 218 -13.01 -3.73 4.49
CA ASN A 218 -14.38 -4.25 4.41
C ASN A 218 -14.35 -5.62 3.70
N GLY A 219 -14.32 -6.69 4.48
CA GLY A 219 -14.22 -8.08 4.03
C GLY A 219 -15.29 -8.44 2.99
N PRO A 220 -16.60 -8.28 3.30
CA PRO A 220 -17.68 -8.62 2.38
C PRO A 220 -17.61 -7.93 1.01
N VAL A 221 -17.00 -6.74 0.91
CA VAL A 221 -16.83 -6.07 -0.39
C VAL A 221 -15.65 -6.66 -1.16
N ASN A 222 -14.52 -6.93 -0.49
CA ASN A 222 -13.37 -7.57 -1.13
C ASN A 222 -13.66 -9.03 -1.54
N ASP A 223 -14.44 -9.77 -0.74
CA ASP A 223 -14.87 -11.14 -1.02
C ASP A 223 -15.61 -11.28 -2.35
N LYS A 224 -16.42 -10.28 -2.73
CA LYS A 224 -17.15 -10.24 -4.02
C LYS A 224 -16.22 -10.18 -5.23
N ILE A 225 -14.98 -9.72 -5.04
CA ILE A 225 -14.00 -9.55 -6.12
C ILE A 225 -13.07 -10.76 -6.19
N PHE A 226 -12.48 -11.13 -5.05
CA PHE A 226 -11.39 -12.12 -5.00
C PHE A 226 -11.81 -13.53 -4.61
N THR A 227 -13.06 -13.73 -4.16
CA THR A 227 -13.53 -14.91 -3.41
C THR A 227 -13.14 -14.83 -1.93
N LYS A 228 -14.07 -15.23 -1.07
CA LYS A 228 -13.90 -15.20 0.39
C LYS A 228 -12.63 -15.92 0.84
N GLY A 229 -11.80 -15.22 1.63
CA GLY A 229 -10.56 -15.76 2.18
C GLY A 229 -9.43 -16.00 1.16
N HIS A 230 -9.56 -15.52 -0.08
CA HIS A 230 -8.59 -15.77 -1.16
C HIS A 230 -7.86 -14.50 -1.64
N TYR A 231 -7.72 -13.52 -0.77
CA TYR A 231 -6.94 -12.30 -0.98
C TYR A 231 -6.17 -11.90 0.29
N GLY A 232 -5.20 -11.00 0.13
CA GLY A 232 -4.54 -10.32 1.23
C GLY A 232 -4.41 -8.83 0.98
N ILE A 233 -4.32 -8.05 2.06
CA ILE A 233 -4.02 -6.62 2.04
C ILE A 233 -2.53 -6.43 2.29
N VAL A 234 -1.83 -5.79 1.34
CA VAL A 234 -0.36 -5.67 1.35
C VAL A 234 0.13 -4.25 1.14
N SER A 235 1.31 -3.95 1.67
CA SER A 235 2.02 -2.68 1.46
C SER A 235 1.08 -1.48 1.67
N CYS A 236 0.92 -0.62 0.67
CA CYS A 236 0.05 0.57 0.63
C CYS A 236 -1.46 0.27 0.57
N TYR A 237 -1.92 -0.77 1.24
CA TYR A 237 -3.33 -1.22 1.29
C TYR A 237 -3.83 -1.77 -0.06
N ASN A 238 -2.99 -2.55 -0.73
CA ASN A 238 -3.35 -3.22 -1.98
C ASN A 238 -4.07 -4.53 -1.67
N SER A 239 -5.24 -4.75 -2.26
CA SER A 239 -5.95 -6.03 -2.23
C SER A 239 -5.51 -6.88 -3.42
N LEU A 240 -4.87 -8.02 -3.16
CA LEU A 240 -4.33 -8.90 -4.19
C LEU A 240 -4.67 -10.37 -3.92
N PRO A 241 -4.73 -11.23 -4.97
CA PRO A 241 -5.03 -12.64 -4.78
C PRO A 241 -3.97 -13.35 -3.90
N LEU A 242 -4.45 -14.11 -2.91
CA LEU A 242 -3.61 -14.99 -2.08
C LEU A 242 -3.06 -16.14 -2.93
N GLY A 243 -1.90 -16.73 -2.57
CA GLY A 243 -1.22 -17.73 -3.39
C GLY A 243 -0.73 -17.16 -4.73
N GLY A 244 -0.54 -15.84 -4.80
CA GLY A 244 -0.24 -15.11 -6.03
C GLY A 244 0.37 -13.76 -5.67
N GLY A 245 -0.18 -12.68 -6.25
CA GLY A 245 0.16 -11.32 -5.84
C GLY A 245 0.16 -10.29 -6.95
N GLY A 246 1.08 -9.34 -6.87
CA GLY A 246 1.20 -8.22 -7.80
C GLY A 246 2.41 -8.40 -8.71
N SER A 247 2.22 -8.53 -10.02
CA SER A 247 3.35 -8.70 -10.95
C SER A 247 4.17 -7.41 -11.09
N THR A 248 3.50 -6.28 -11.30
CA THR A 248 4.10 -4.94 -11.45
C THR A 248 3.03 -3.89 -11.13
N LEU A 249 3.44 -2.67 -10.78
CA LEU A 249 2.59 -1.49 -10.70
C LEU A 249 3.13 -0.41 -11.63
N VAL A 250 2.32 -0.05 -12.62
CA VAL A 250 2.57 1.12 -13.48
C VAL A 250 1.44 2.09 -13.22
N ARG A 251 1.73 3.40 -13.10
CA ARG A 251 0.71 4.41 -12.78
C ARG A 251 0.70 5.59 -13.73
N LEU A 252 -0.50 6.13 -13.96
CA LEU A 252 -0.75 7.32 -14.75
C LEU A 252 -0.76 8.58 -13.88
N ASN A 253 -0.09 9.63 -14.35
CA ASN A 253 -0.19 10.98 -13.79
C ASN A 253 -1.37 11.71 -14.44
N LEU A 254 -2.52 11.75 -13.78
CA LEU A 254 -3.73 12.36 -14.36
C LEU A 254 -3.59 13.86 -14.56
N LYS A 255 -2.80 14.55 -13.73
CA LYS A 255 -2.50 15.97 -13.92
C LYS A 255 -1.81 16.19 -15.26
N ALA A 256 -0.78 15.41 -15.57
CA ALA A 256 -0.04 15.52 -16.83
C ALA A 256 -0.92 15.22 -18.06
N VAL A 257 -1.90 14.32 -17.92
CA VAL A 257 -2.90 14.03 -18.96
C VAL A 257 -3.85 15.23 -19.14
N ALA A 258 -4.31 15.84 -18.05
CA ALA A 258 -5.17 17.02 -18.09
C ALA A 258 -4.46 18.23 -18.72
N GLU A 259 -3.19 18.47 -18.39
CA GLU A 259 -2.36 19.54 -18.99
C GLU A 259 -2.20 19.39 -20.51
N ARG A 260 -2.29 18.17 -21.02
CA ARG A 260 -2.19 17.84 -22.46
C ARG A 260 -3.54 17.82 -23.16
N SER A 261 -4.62 18.12 -22.45
CA SER A 261 -5.98 18.12 -22.98
C SER A 261 -6.46 19.54 -23.23
N THR A 262 -7.14 19.76 -24.36
CA THR A 262 -7.63 21.09 -24.74
C THR A 262 -9.01 21.42 -24.16
N SER A 263 -9.76 20.39 -23.75
CA SER A 263 -11.08 20.50 -23.12
C SER A 263 -11.41 19.25 -22.32
N VAL A 264 -12.51 19.28 -21.57
CA VAL A 264 -13.07 18.10 -20.88
C VAL A 264 -13.39 16.98 -21.88
N ASP A 265 -13.94 17.32 -23.04
CA ASP A 265 -14.29 16.33 -24.07
C ASP A 265 -13.04 15.73 -24.71
N ASP A 266 -12.01 16.53 -24.97
CA ASP A 266 -10.73 16.07 -25.49
C ASP A 266 -10.01 15.12 -24.52
N PHE A 267 -10.05 15.46 -23.22
CA PHE A 267 -9.52 14.61 -22.15
C PHE A 267 -10.14 13.21 -22.19
N PHE A 268 -11.48 13.13 -22.22
CA PHE A 268 -12.18 11.84 -22.14
C PHE A 268 -12.19 11.07 -23.47
N SER A 269 -12.30 11.74 -24.60
CA SER A 269 -12.45 11.07 -25.90
C SER A 269 -11.11 10.69 -26.53
N ARG A 270 -10.02 11.39 -26.21
CA ARG A 270 -8.72 11.23 -26.89
C ARG A 270 -7.56 11.03 -25.91
N THR A 271 -7.29 12.01 -25.04
CA THR A 271 -6.02 12.08 -24.31
C THR A 271 -5.90 11.01 -23.23
N LEU A 272 -6.92 10.84 -22.38
CA LEU A 272 -6.93 9.78 -21.36
C LEU A 272 -6.88 8.37 -21.99
N PRO A 273 -7.76 8.02 -22.97
CA PRO A 273 -7.67 6.72 -23.64
C PRO A 273 -6.32 6.44 -24.30
N HIS A 274 -5.66 7.46 -24.87
CA HIS A 274 -4.33 7.30 -25.44
C HIS A 274 -3.31 6.83 -24.40
N TYR A 275 -3.19 7.55 -23.28
CA TYR A 275 -2.21 7.18 -22.24
C TYR A 275 -2.59 5.89 -21.51
N CYS A 276 -3.87 5.55 -21.39
CA CYS A 276 -4.27 4.25 -20.87
C CYS A 276 -3.73 3.08 -21.73
N ARG A 277 -3.74 3.21 -23.07
CA ARG A 277 -3.14 2.20 -23.96
C ARG A 277 -1.63 2.09 -23.78
N GLN A 278 -0.94 3.22 -23.60
CA GLN A 278 0.51 3.21 -23.35
C GLN A 278 0.86 2.54 -22.02
N GLN A 279 0.07 2.76 -20.98
CA GLN A 279 0.24 2.09 -19.70
C GLN A 279 0.07 0.58 -19.80
N ILE A 280 -0.91 0.10 -20.58
CA ILE A 280 -1.07 -1.34 -20.87
C ILE A 280 0.15 -1.90 -21.63
N ALA A 281 0.69 -1.16 -22.60
CA ALA A 281 1.88 -1.59 -23.33
C ALA A 281 3.09 -1.77 -22.40
N ILE A 282 3.27 -0.86 -21.45
CA ILE A 282 4.34 -0.94 -20.44
C ILE A 282 4.11 -2.13 -19.50
N ILE A 283 2.89 -2.29 -18.98
CA ILE A 283 2.51 -3.43 -18.13
C ILE A 283 2.80 -4.75 -18.84
N ASN A 284 2.34 -4.91 -20.08
CA ASN A 284 2.53 -6.14 -20.85
C ASN A 284 4.01 -6.45 -21.07
N SER A 285 4.82 -5.46 -21.45
CA SER A 285 6.25 -5.66 -21.70
C SER A 285 7.01 -6.07 -20.42
N ARG A 286 6.69 -5.44 -19.29
CA ARG A 286 7.27 -5.79 -17.98
C ARG A 286 6.85 -7.19 -17.53
N CYS A 287 5.57 -7.53 -17.66
CA CYS A 287 5.07 -8.86 -17.33
C CYS A 287 5.66 -9.93 -18.27
N GLU A 288 5.71 -9.71 -19.58
CA GLU A 288 6.31 -10.66 -20.50
C GLU A 288 7.77 -10.96 -20.14
N PHE A 289 8.55 -9.94 -19.79
CA PHE A 289 9.90 -10.15 -19.28
C PHE A 289 9.92 -11.00 -18.00
N LEU A 290 9.11 -10.65 -17.00
CA LEU A 290 9.04 -11.38 -15.74
C LEU A 290 8.64 -12.85 -15.94
N TYR A 291 7.63 -13.13 -16.77
CA TYR A 291 7.11 -14.49 -16.92
C TYR A 291 7.94 -15.36 -17.86
N GLU A 292 8.55 -14.78 -18.89
CA GLU A 292 9.20 -15.56 -19.96
C GLU A 292 10.73 -15.51 -19.92
N LYS A 293 11.33 -14.47 -19.34
CA LYS A 293 12.79 -14.23 -19.43
C LYS A 293 13.50 -14.19 -18.09
N SER A 294 12.80 -13.85 -17.00
CA SER A 294 13.43 -13.82 -15.69
C SER A 294 13.64 -15.19 -15.06
N HIS A 295 12.89 -16.20 -15.54
CA HIS A 295 12.82 -17.54 -14.96
C HIS A 295 12.39 -17.60 -13.49
N PHE A 296 11.77 -16.53 -12.96
CA PHE A 296 11.29 -16.49 -11.58
C PHE A 296 10.30 -17.62 -11.29
N PHE A 297 9.21 -17.71 -12.07
CA PHE A 297 8.15 -18.69 -11.83
C PHE A 297 8.58 -20.12 -12.16
N GLU A 298 9.52 -20.29 -13.10
CA GLU A 298 10.07 -21.59 -13.46
C GLU A 298 10.93 -22.20 -12.34
N ASN A 299 11.79 -21.37 -11.71
CA ASN A 299 12.79 -21.85 -10.77
C ASN A 299 12.44 -21.65 -9.29
N SER A 300 11.32 -20.97 -8.98
CA SER A 300 10.96 -20.68 -7.59
C SER A 300 10.44 -21.93 -6.87
N PHE A 301 11.08 -22.29 -5.75
CA PHE A 301 10.57 -23.34 -4.86
C PHE A 301 9.16 -23.01 -4.34
N LEU A 302 8.80 -21.73 -4.23
CA LEU A 302 7.45 -21.31 -3.84
C LEU A 302 6.39 -21.81 -4.84
N VAL A 303 6.73 -21.87 -6.14
CA VAL A 303 5.87 -22.46 -7.17
C VAL A 303 5.88 -23.98 -7.08
N GLN A 304 7.07 -24.58 -6.97
CA GLN A 304 7.24 -26.03 -6.93
C GLN A 304 6.51 -26.68 -5.73
N GLU A 305 6.50 -26.01 -4.58
CA GLU A 305 5.80 -26.47 -3.36
C GLU A 305 4.31 -26.04 -3.33
N GLY A 306 3.86 -25.29 -4.34
CA GLY A 306 2.48 -24.82 -4.50
C GLY A 306 2.06 -23.75 -3.51
N LEU A 307 3.02 -22.98 -2.97
CA LEU A 307 2.76 -21.83 -2.11
C LEU A 307 2.30 -20.62 -2.92
N ILE A 308 2.72 -20.52 -4.18
CA ILE A 308 2.25 -19.53 -5.14
C ILE A 308 1.95 -20.16 -6.50
N ASP A 309 1.05 -19.53 -7.24
CA ASP A 309 0.63 -19.92 -8.59
C ASP A 309 0.77 -18.70 -9.52
N PRO A 310 1.55 -18.81 -10.62
CA PRO A 310 1.70 -17.74 -11.61
C PRO A 310 0.36 -17.20 -12.14
N GLU A 311 -0.67 -18.02 -12.26
CA GLU A 311 -2.00 -17.60 -12.76
C GLU A 311 -2.78 -16.72 -11.76
N ARG A 312 -2.30 -16.65 -10.50
CA ARG A 312 -2.91 -15.84 -9.44
C ARG A 312 -2.23 -14.49 -9.24
N PHE A 313 -1.27 -14.12 -10.07
CA PHE A 313 -0.67 -12.79 -10.05
C PHE A 313 -1.43 -11.84 -10.97
N ALA A 314 -1.60 -10.59 -10.55
CA ALA A 314 -2.21 -9.53 -11.36
C ALA A 314 -1.27 -8.33 -11.47
N PRO A 315 -1.09 -7.73 -12.66
CA PRO A 315 -0.51 -6.40 -12.76
C PRO A 315 -1.50 -5.36 -12.25
N MET A 316 -0.98 -4.29 -11.66
CA MET A 316 -1.79 -3.18 -11.18
C MET A 316 -1.72 -1.99 -12.15
N PHE A 317 -2.90 -1.53 -12.57
CA PHE A 317 -3.08 -0.33 -13.36
C PHE A 317 -3.31 0.84 -12.41
N GLY A 318 -2.27 1.60 -12.10
CA GLY A 318 -2.28 2.71 -11.15
C GLY A 318 -2.71 4.05 -11.75
N MET A 319 -3.17 4.95 -10.87
CA MET A 319 -3.31 6.38 -11.15
C MET A 319 -2.99 7.22 -9.90
N TYR A 320 -2.67 8.49 -10.11
CA TYR A 320 -2.57 9.52 -9.08
C TYR A 320 -2.84 10.91 -9.67
N GLY A 321 -2.98 11.93 -8.80
CA GLY A 321 -3.18 13.32 -9.22
C GLY A 321 -4.61 13.62 -9.71
N LEU A 322 -5.62 12.90 -9.20
CA LEU A 322 -7.01 13.11 -9.61
C LEU A 322 -7.49 14.53 -9.29
N ALA A 323 -7.19 15.02 -8.09
CA ALA A 323 -7.62 16.33 -7.64
C ALA A 323 -7.12 17.43 -8.59
N GLU A 324 -5.84 17.36 -8.97
CA GLU A 324 -5.23 18.33 -9.88
C GLU A 324 -5.79 18.22 -11.30
N ALA A 325 -6.02 17.00 -11.79
CA ALA A 325 -6.65 16.80 -13.10
C ALA A 325 -8.05 17.41 -13.16
N VAL A 326 -8.89 17.15 -12.15
CA VAL A 326 -10.24 17.72 -12.05
C VAL A 326 -10.18 19.25 -12.01
N ASN A 327 -9.31 19.81 -11.16
CA ASN A 327 -9.20 21.25 -11.00
C ASN A 327 -8.76 21.95 -12.30
N LEU A 328 -7.79 21.39 -13.03
CA LEU A 328 -7.35 21.91 -14.33
C LEU A 328 -8.44 21.83 -15.39
N LEU A 329 -9.18 20.72 -15.43
CA LEU A 329 -10.28 20.55 -16.38
C LEU A 329 -11.44 21.51 -16.11
N CYS A 330 -11.76 21.77 -14.83
CA CYS A 330 -12.72 22.81 -14.45
C CYS A 330 -12.26 24.20 -14.90
N GLU A 331 -10.99 24.55 -14.66
CA GLU A 331 -10.40 25.83 -15.10
C GLU A 331 -10.46 26.00 -16.62
N ASN A 332 -10.09 24.97 -17.39
CA ASN A 332 -10.15 24.99 -18.85
C ASN A 332 -11.58 25.15 -19.38
N ALA A 333 -12.58 24.70 -18.61
CA ALA A 333 -14.00 24.89 -18.92
C ALA A 333 -14.55 26.25 -18.42
N GLY A 334 -13.72 27.11 -17.81
CA GLY A 334 -14.16 28.39 -17.23
C GLY A 334 -14.98 28.26 -15.95
N LEU A 335 -14.92 27.10 -15.28
CA LEU A 335 -15.66 26.81 -14.05
C LEU A 335 -14.79 27.12 -12.82
N ASN A 336 -15.27 27.98 -11.93
CA ASN A 336 -14.66 28.20 -10.62
C ASN A 336 -15.06 27.11 -9.62
N ALA A 337 -14.73 25.86 -9.94
CA ALA A 337 -15.05 24.66 -9.16
C ALA A 337 -13.77 23.91 -8.78
N ARG A 338 -13.80 23.27 -7.61
CA ARG A 338 -12.65 22.53 -7.05
C ARG A 338 -13.09 21.19 -6.49
N TYR A 339 -12.30 20.16 -6.79
CA TYR A 339 -12.49 18.83 -6.22
C TYR A 339 -12.42 18.89 -4.68
N GLY A 340 -13.35 18.20 -4.00
CA GLY A 340 -13.48 18.27 -2.54
C GLY A 340 -14.33 19.42 -2.02
N LYS A 341 -14.65 20.42 -2.84
CA LYS A 341 -15.35 21.65 -2.41
C LYS A 341 -16.58 21.98 -3.27
N ASN A 342 -16.79 21.30 -4.38
CA ASN A 342 -17.87 21.55 -5.31
C ASN A 342 -18.40 20.25 -5.92
N GLU A 343 -19.72 20.09 -5.94
CA GLU A 343 -20.39 18.87 -6.43
C GLU A 343 -20.10 18.59 -7.92
N THR A 344 -20.10 19.61 -8.78
CA THR A 344 -19.78 19.44 -10.21
C THR A 344 -18.34 18.98 -10.43
N ALA A 345 -17.39 19.48 -9.64
CA ALA A 345 -16.01 19.01 -9.69
C ALA A 345 -15.88 17.57 -9.15
N ASN A 346 -16.62 17.22 -8.10
CA ASN A 346 -16.65 15.85 -7.56
C ASN A 346 -17.19 14.86 -8.60
N GLU A 347 -18.31 15.19 -9.26
CA GLU A 347 -18.88 14.39 -10.34
C GLU A 347 -17.91 14.18 -11.51
N LEU A 348 -17.13 15.22 -11.87
CA LEU A 348 -16.08 15.09 -12.86
C LEU A 348 -15.00 14.08 -12.40
N GLY A 349 -14.60 14.11 -11.14
CA GLY A 349 -13.68 13.12 -10.56
C GLY A 349 -14.24 11.69 -10.59
N TYR A 350 -15.52 11.51 -10.28
CA TYR A 350 -16.19 10.21 -10.34
C TYR A 350 -16.23 9.67 -11.76
N ARG A 351 -16.51 10.54 -12.75
CA ARG A 351 -16.48 10.19 -14.18
C ARG A 351 -15.10 9.71 -14.64
N ILE A 352 -14.01 10.34 -14.17
CA ILE A 352 -12.64 9.87 -14.46
C ILE A 352 -12.41 8.46 -13.91
N SER A 353 -12.83 8.20 -12.67
CA SER A 353 -12.65 6.88 -12.05
C SER A 353 -13.47 5.79 -12.76
N ALA A 354 -14.70 6.12 -13.15
CA ALA A 354 -15.55 5.21 -13.91
C ALA A 354 -14.94 4.87 -15.27
N GLN A 355 -14.48 5.87 -16.03
CA GLN A 355 -13.86 5.62 -17.34
C GLN A 355 -12.57 4.80 -17.26
N LEU A 356 -11.75 5.02 -16.22
CA LEU A 356 -10.57 4.20 -15.97
C LEU A 356 -10.95 2.75 -15.66
N ALA A 357 -11.97 2.54 -14.82
CA ALA A 357 -12.47 1.19 -14.51
C ALA A 357 -13.00 0.49 -15.75
N ASP A 358 -13.84 1.18 -16.54
CA ASP A 358 -14.39 0.64 -17.79
C ASP A 358 -13.27 0.28 -18.78
N PHE A 359 -12.25 1.12 -18.91
CA PHE A 359 -11.11 0.82 -19.78
C PHE A 359 -10.35 -0.42 -19.32
N VAL A 360 -10.02 -0.52 -18.02
CA VAL A 360 -9.26 -1.66 -17.47
C VAL A 360 -10.06 -2.96 -17.55
N GLU A 361 -11.35 -2.92 -17.24
CA GLU A 361 -12.26 -4.06 -17.29
C GLU A 361 -12.37 -4.66 -18.70
N ASN A 362 -12.32 -3.80 -19.73
CA ASN A 362 -12.45 -4.17 -21.14
C ASN A 362 -11.12 -4.34 -21.89
N THR A 363 -9.98 -4.19 -21.21
CA THR A 363 -8.65 -4.34 -21.83
C THR A 363 -7.90 -5.51 -21.21
N PRO A 364 -7.98 -6.71 -21.80
CA PRO A 364 -7.31 -7.88 -21.26
C PRO A 364 -5.78 -7.75 -21.34
N VAL A 365 -5.11 -8.42 -20.40
CA VAL A 365 -3.64 -8.58 -20.37
C VAL A 365 -3.28 -10.06 -20.48
N LYS A 366 -2.14 -10.36 -21.10
CA LYS A 366 -1.67 -11.74 -21.29
C LYS A 366 -1.39 -12.45 -19.96
N TYR A 367 -0.70 -11.74 -19.07
CA TYR A 367 -0.30 -12.24 -17.76
C TYR A 367 -1.02 -11.43 -16.68
N GLY A 368 -2.12 -11.99 -16.18
CA GLY A 368 -2.89 -11.39 -15.11
C GLY A 368 -3.98 -12.35 -14.66
N TRP A 369 -4.27 -12.37 -13.37
CA TRP A 369 -5.36 -13.15 -12.81
C TRP A 369 -6.68 -12.78 -13.49
N LYS A 370 -7.39 -13.79 -14.01
CA LYS A 370 -8.57 -13.61 -14.89
C LYS A 370 -8.28 -12.77 -16.16
N GLN A 371 -7.05 -12.83 -16.66
CA GLN A 371 -6.56 -12.07 -17.83
C GLN A 371 -6.73 -10.56 -17.70
N ARG A 372 -6.65 -10.03 -16.48
CA ARG A 372 -6.93 -8.61 -16.18
C ARG A 372 -5.82 -7.97 -15.37
N ALA A 373 -5.59 -6.69 -15.67
CA ALA A 373 -4.97 -5.78 -14.72
C ALA A 373 -6.02 -5.34 -13.70
N LEU A 374 -5.58 -4.98 -12.49
CA LEU A 374 -6.48 -4.47 -11.45
C LEU A 374 -6.25 -2.97 -11.26
N LEU A 375 -7.33 -2.19 -11.29
CA LEU A 375 -7.26 -0.73 -11.13
C LEU A 375 -6.87 -0.35 -9.69
N HIS A 376 -5.91 0.56 -9.54
CA HIS A 376 -5.31 0.98 -8.28
C HIS A 376 -5.23 2.51 -8.15
N ALA A 377 -5.66 3.06 -7.02
CA ALA A 377 -5.44 4.47 -6.68
C ALA A 377 -4.18 4.58 -5.82
N GLN A 378 -3.08 5.02 -6.43
CA GLN A 378 -1.76 4.89 -5.81
C GLN A 378 -1.53 5.94 -4.71
N SER A 379 -1.04 5.48 -3.55
CA SER A 379 -0.95 6.26 -2.30
C SER A 379 0.12 7.37 -2.25
N GLY A 380 0.80 7.67 -3.36
CA GLY A 380 1.81 8.72 -3.50
C GLY A 380 3.24 8.26 -3.17
N ILE A 381 4.24 8.89 -3.77
CA ILE A 381 5.67 8.77 -3.47
C ILE A 381 6.35 10.15 -3.43
N SER A 382 7.62 10.21 -3.02
CA SER A 382 8.36 11.47 -2.81
C SER A 382 8.59 12.30 -4.07
N SER A 383 8.47 11.72 -5.27
CA SER A 383 8.58 12.43 -6.54
C SER A 383 7.28 13.11 -7.01
N ASP A 384 6.16 12.93 -6.29
CA ASP A 384 4.83 13.40 -6.70
C ASP A 384 4.58 14.88 -6.37
N ILE A 385 5.54 15.73 -6.77
CA ILE A 385 5.54 17.15 -6.44
C ILE A 385 4.34 17.85 -7.09
N GLY A 386 3.56 18.56 -6.28
CA GLY A 386 2.40 19.32 -6.75
C GLY A 386 1.25 18.44 -7.27
N THR A 387 1.14 17.21 -6.75
CA THR A 387 0.01 16.30 -6.99
C THR A 387 -0.47 15.67 -5.68
N THR A 388 -1.74 15.30 -5.66
CA THR A 388 -2.39 14.59 -4.55
C THR A 388 -2.44 13.09 -4.83
N PRO A 389 -2.17 12.22 -3.84
CA PRO A 389 -2.20 10.78 -4.06
C PRO A 389 -3.57 10.23 -4.49
N GLY A 390 -3.56 9.33 -5.47
CA GLY A 390 -4.74 8.61 -5.94
C GLY A 390 -5.92 9.53 -6.20
N ALA A 391 -7.03 9.25 -5.51
CA ALA A 391 -8.28 9.99 -5.54
C ALA A 391 -8.54 10.81 -4.25
N ARG A 392 -7.53 11.01 -3.40
CA ARG A 392 -7.68 11.70 -2.11
C ARG A 392 -7.96 13.19 -2.29
N LEU A 393 -8.48 13.81 -1.24
CA LEU A 393 -8.54 15.27 -1.17
C LEU A 393 -7.14 15.87 -0.93
N PRO A 394 -6.84 17.06 -1.46
CA PRO A 394 -5.55 17.70 -1.27
C PRO A 394 -5.22 17.96 0.21
N TYR A 395 -3.95 17.82 0.57
CA TYR A 395 -3.47 18.03 1.94
C TYR A 395 -3.71 19.46 2.41
N GLY A 396 -4.32 19.59 3.59
CA GLY A 396 -4.64 20.88 4.21
C GLY A 396 -5.95 21.51 3.71
N ASP A 397 -6.57 20.94 2.68
CA ASP A 397 -7.84 21.41 2.10
C ASP A 397 -9.02 20.50 2.46
N GLU A 398 -8.80 19.49 3.30
CA GLU A 398 -9.83 18.50 3.62
C GLU A 398 -10.96 19.12 4.48
N PRO A 399 -12.24 18.87 4.15
CA PRO A 399 -13.38 19.36 4.92
C PRO A 399 -13.55 18.57 6.23
N ASP A 400 -14.67 18.76 6.93
CA ASP A 400 -15.00 17.96 8.10
C ASP A 400 -14.99 16.45 7.78
N PRO A 401 -14.78 15.58 8.79
CA PRO A 401 -14.64 14.14 8.58
C PRO A 401 -15.78 13.49 7.79
N ILE A 402 -17.02 13.95 7.94
CA ILE A 402 -18.18 13.34 7.29
C ILE A 402 -18.20 13.73 5.81
N THR A 403 -18.09 15.03 5.51
CA THR A 403 -18.02 15.52 4.13
C THR A 403 -16.82 14.93 3.39
N HIS A 404 -15.70 14.75 4.07
CA HIS A 404 -14.51 14.10 3.52
C HIS A 404 -14.84 12.67 3.07
N LEU A 405 -15.35 11.84 3.98
CA LEU A 405 -15.72 10.45 3.70
C LEU A 405 -16.74 10.36 2.56
N GLN A 406 -17.78 11.19 2.58
CA GLN A 406 -18.80 11.22 1.54
C GLN A 406 -18.24 11.59 0.17
N THR A 407 -17.24 12.48 0.13
CA THR A 407 -16.62 12.89 -1.14
C THR A 407 -15.76 11.77 -1.72
N VAL A 408 -14.98 11.06 -0.89
CA VAL A 408 -14.07 10.02 -1.42
C VAL A 408 -14.75 8.68 -1.65
N ALA A 409 -15.83 8.37 -0.91
CA ALA A 409 -16.47 7.05 -0.93
C ALA A 409 -16.87 6.54 -2.32
N PRO A 410 -17.45 7.35 -3.24
CA PRO A 410 -17.85 6.88 -4.56
C PRO A 410 -16.68 6.31 -5.38
N HIS A 411 -15.45 6.79 -5.18
CA HIS A 411 -14.28 6.25 -5.86
C HIS A 411 -14.01 4.79 -5.50
N HIS A 412 -14.33 4.36 -4.28
CA HIS A 412 -13.95 3.03 -3.79
C HIS A 412 -14.58 1.87 -4.57
N ALA A 413 -15.70 2.10 -5.25
CA ALA A 413 -16.33 1.09 -6.10
C ALA A 413 -15.42 0.64 -7.27
N PHE A 414 -14.49 1.49 -7.72
CA PHE A 414 -13.75 1.28 -8.97
C PHE A 414 -12.36 0.65 -8.79
N TYR A 415 -11.68 0.94 -7.68
CA TYR A 415 -10.26 0.61 -7.50
C TYR A 415 -10.05 -0.75 -6.82
N HIS A 416 -10.27 -1.83 -7.57
CA HIS A 416 -10.24 -3.20 -7.05
C HIS A 416 -8.91 -3.66 -6.46
N ALA A 417 -7.78 -3.18 -6.98
CA ALA A 417 -6.44 -3.52 -6.48
C ALA A 417 -6.09 -2.77 -5.19
N GLY A 418 -6.87 -1.75 -4.82
CA GLY A 418 -6.61 -0.93 -3.66
C GLY A 418 -6.84 0.55 -3.92
N ILE A 419 -7.43 1.18 -2.92
CA ILE A 419 -7.60 2.62 -2.76
C ILE A 419 -7.61 2.87 -1.27
N SER A 420 -6.98 3.96 -0.85
CA SER A 420 -6.98 4.33 0.55
C SER A 420 -7.12 5.83 0.70
N ASP A 421 -7.75 6.19 1.80
CA ASP A 421 -7.79 7.55 2.31
C ASP A 421 -7.35 7.54 3.78
N ILE A 422 -6.90 8.69 4.28
CA ILE A 422 -6.41 8.86 5.66
C ILE A 422 -7.14 10.03 6.29
N LEU A 423 -8.04 9.73 7.22
CA LEU A 423 -8.63 10.75 8.09
C LEU A 423 -7.64 11.12 9.18
N THR A 424 -7.39 12.40 9.39
CA THR A 424 -6.63 12.88 10.55
C THR A 424 -7.62 13.44 11.57
N LEU A 425 -7.74 12.78 12.71
CA LEU A 425 -8.66 13.13 13.78
C LEU A 425 -7.92 13.83 14.92
N ASP A 426 -8.63 14.74 15.59
CA ASP A 426 -8.15 15.40 16.80
C ASP A 426 -7.94 14.41 17.97
N GLU A 427 -7.06 14.75 18.91
CA GLU A 427 -6.71 13.89 20.04
C GLU A 427 -7.89 13.56 20.97
N THR A 428 -8.95 14.37 20.96
CA THR A 428 -10.17 14.13 21.73
C THR A 428 -10.84 12.80 21.40
N ILE A 429 -10.61 12.23 20.20
CA ILE A 429 -11.14 10.92 19.80
C ILE A 429 -10.67 9.79 20.74
N LYS A 430 -9.51 9.96 21.39
CA LYS A 430 -8.99 8.99 22.39
C LYS A 430 -9.93 8.81 23.57
N ARG A 431 -10.73 9.84 23.90
CA ARG A 431 -11.73 9.80 24.98
C ARG A 431 -13.07 9.22 24.53
N ASN A 432 -13.28 9.07 23.22
CA ASN A 432 -14.48 8.48 22.65
C ASN A 432 -14.18 7.59 21.42
N PRO A 433 -13.53 6.42 21.61
CA PRO A 433 -13.26 5.48 20.52
C PRO A 433 -14.53 4.98 19.81
N GLN A 434 -15.69 5.04 20.47
CA GLN A 434 -16.97 4.69 19.86
C GLN A 434 -17.32 5.59 18.68
N ALA A 435 -16.93 6.87 18.71
CA ALA A 435 -17.13 7.77 17.56
C ALA A 435 -16.31 7.33 16.34
N LEU A 436 -15.10 6.78 16.55
CA LEU A 436 -14.29 6.23 15.47
C LEU A 436 -14.94 4.97 14.86
N VAL A 437 -15.53 4.10 15.69
CA VAL A 437 -16.34 2.97 15.23
C VAL A 437 -17.49 3.45 14.34
N GLN A 438 -18.23 4.48 14.77
CA GLN A 438 -19.34 5.03 14.00
C GLN A 438 -18.89 5.64 12.66
N LEU A 439 -17.75 6.33 12.62
CA LEU A 439 -17.17 6.83 11.37
C LEU A 439 -16.79 5.68 10.42
N CYS A 440 -16.17 4.62 10.93
CA CYS A 440 -15.81 3.44 10.14
C CYS A 440 -17.05 2.75 9.56
N LEU A 441 -18.06 2.49 10.39
CA LEU A 441 -19.32 1.87 9.94
C LEU A 441 -20.08 2.77 8.95
N GLY A 442 -20.09 4.08 9.19
CA GLY A 442 -20.67 5.06 8.29
C GLY A 442 -19.96 5.09 6.93
N ALA A 443 -18.63 5.05 6.93
CA ALA A 443 -17.80 4.96 5.73
C ALA A 443 -18.11 3.70 4.91
N PHE A 444 -18.17 2.54 5.57
CA PHE A 444 -18.53 1.27 4.92
C PHE A 444 -19.95 1.26 4.38
N LYS A 445 -20.91 1.84 5.11
CA LYS A 445 -22.28 2.03 4.63
C LYS A 445 -22.35 2.96 3.41
N ALA A 446 -21.45 3.95 3.32
CA ALA A 446 -21.31 4.82 2.17
C ALA A 446 -20.60 4.16 0.97
N GLY A 447 -20.20 2.89 1.07
CA GLY A 447 -19.57 2.13 -0.01
C GLY A 447 -18.05 2.11 0.03
N MET A 448 -17.43 2.65 1.09
CA MET A 448 -15.97 2.52 1.24
C MET A 448 -15.58 1.07 1.50
N ARG A 449 -14.48 0.70 0.86
CA ARG A 449 -13.85 -0.62 0.99
C ARG A 449 -12.84 -0.69 2.11
N GLU A 450 -12.27 0.46 2.45
CA GLU A 450 -11.08 0.56 3.26
C GLU A 450 -11.24 1.83 4.10
N PHE A 451 -10.90 1.77 5.39
CA PHE A 451 -11.01 2.88 6.33
C PHE A 451 -9.71 3.03 7.12
N THR A 452 -9.24 4.27 7.22
CA THR A 452 -7.98 4.59 7.87
C THR A 452 -8.11 5.89 8.64
N ALA A 453 -7.59 5.92 9.87
CA ALA A 453 -7.47 7.15 10.63
C ALA A 453 -6.11 7.28 11.31
N ASN A 454 -5.54 8.48 11.27
CA ASN A 454 -4.50 8.94 12.17
C ASN A 454 -5.13 9.75 13.31
N VAL A 455 -4.48 9.74 14.46
CA VAL A 455 -4.86 10.60 15.59
C VAL A 455 -3.75 11.61 15.86
N SER A 456 -4.14 12.87 15.99
CA SER A 456 -3.23 13.96 16.32
C SER A 456 -2.45 13.67 17.61
N GLY A 457 -1.19 14.10 17.65
CA GLY A 457 -0.28 13.89 18.77
C GLY A 457 0.34 12.49 18.85
N ASN A 458 -0.06 11.53 18.02
CA ASN A 458 0.67 10.26 17.91
C ASN A 458 2.00 10.47 17.16
N ASP A 459 3.08 9.89 17.68
CA ASP A 459 4.38 9.88 16.99
C ASP A 459 4.36 8.93 15.78
N LEU A 460 3.68 7.79 15.91
CA LEU A 460 3.49 6.83 14.84
C LEU A 460 2.29 7.24 13.97
N VAL A 461 2.54 7.58 12.71
CA VAL A 461 1.53 8.11 11.79
C VAL A 461 1.61 7.44 10.42
N ARG A 462 0.48 7.39 9.71
CA ARG A 462 0.44 7.05 8.29
C ARG A 462 0.61 8.30 7.46
N VAL A 463 1.60 8.31 6.58
CA VAL A 463 1.82 9.46 5.67
C VAL A 463 1.13 9.25 4.32
N THR A 464 1.35 8.09 3.72
CA THR A 464 0.87 7.73 2.38
C THR A 464 0.20 6.36 2.43
N GLY A 465 0.99 5.30 2.29
CA GLY A 465 0.57 3.90 2.37
C GLY A 465 1.32 3.09 3.42
N TYR A 466 2.20 3.74 4.20
CA TYR A 466 3.03 3.09 5.21
C TYR A 466 3.17 3.97 6.45
N MET A 467 3.65 3.35 7.53
CA MET A 467 3.85 4.01 8.82
C MET A 467 5.22 4.68 8.91
N VAL A 468 5.30 5.82 9.57
CA VAL A 468 6.55 6.47 9.98
C VAL A 468 6.43 6.93 11.43
N ARG A 469 7.56 7.07 12.11
CA ARG A 469 7.64 7.86 13.35
C ARG A 469 8.12 9.26 13.02
N LEU A 470 7.38 10.28 13.43
CA LEU A 470 7.75 11.68 13.23
C LEU A 470 9.10 12.00 13.89
N SER A 471 9.35 11.41 15.07
CA SER A 471 10.62 11.50 15.78
C SER A 471 11.81 10.91 15.01
N ASP A 472 11.61 9.81 14.27
CA ASP A 472 12.64 9.21 13.41
C ASP A 472 12.93 10.11 12.21
N LEU A 473 11.90 10.71 11.59
CA LEU A 473 12.09 11.66 10.48
C LEU A 473 12.93 12.87 10.90
N ALA A 474 12.70 13.41 12.09
CA ALA A 474 13.39 14.59 12.60
C ALA A 474 14.91 14.36 12.79
N LYS A 475 15.34 13.13 13.09
CA LYS A 475 16.75 12.78 13.36
C LYS A 475 17.46 12.13 12.17
N PHE A 476 16.70 11.65 11.17
CA PHE A 476 17.20 10.83 10.09
C PHE A 476 18.48 11.37 9.41
N ARG A 477 18.55 12.68 9.14
CA ARG A 477 19.69 13.26 8.43
C ARG A 477 21.00 13.25 9.23
N ALA A 478 20.91 13.35 10.56
CA ALA A 478 22.07 13.39 11.43
C ALA A 478 22.52 11.98 11.83
N GLU A 479 21.58 11.05 12.02
CA GLU A 479 21.84 9.76 12.67
C GLU A 479 21.60 8.54 11.75
N GLY A 480 21.03 8.74 10.56
CA GLY A 480 20.50 7.66 9.73
C GLY A 480 19.25 7.02 10.35
N SER A 481 18.87 5.84 9.87
CA SER A 481 17.80 5.05 10.48
C SER A 481 18.01 3.56 10.28
N ARG A 482 17.60 2.78 11.27
CA ARG A 482 17.50 1.32 11.16
C ARG A 482 16.37 0.89 10.22
N THR A 483 15.29 1.67 10.13
CA THR A 483 14.17 1.34 9.25
C THR A 483 14.49 1.71 7.81
N ASN A 484 14.30 0.76 6.88
CA ASN A 484 14.69 0.91 5.48
C ASN A 484 13.85 1.93 4.71
N THR A 485 12.72 2.35 5.26
CA THR A 485 11.76 3.26 4.61
C THR A 485 11.71 4.66 5.25
N THR A 486 12.49 4.94 6.30
CA THR A 486 12.52 6.27 6.93
C THR A 486 12.91 7.36 5.94
N TRP A 487 13.89 7.08 5.07
CA TRP A 487 14.36 8.02 4.06
C TRP A 487 13.26 8.41 3.07
N LEU A 488 12.38 7.47 2.69
CA LEU A 488 11.22 7.74 1.84
C LEU A 488 10.27 8.72 2.53
N GLY A 489 10.04 8.53 3.83
CA GLY A 489 9.18 9.42 4.63
C GLY A 489 9.76 10.82 4.77
N GLU A 490 11.07 10.93 4.99
CA GLU A 490 11.76 12.21 5.10
C GLU A 490 11.76 12.95 3.76
N GLU A 491 12.06 12.25 2.68
CA GLU A 491 12.08 12.83 1.35
C GLU A 491 10.69 13.31 0.93
N ALA A 492 9.66 12.49 1.16
CA ALA A 492 8.28 12.88 0.89
C ALA A 492 7.85 14.08 1.73
N ALA A 493 8.24 14.14 3.01
CA ALA A 493 7.92 15.27 3.89
C ALA A 493 8.53 16.59 3.41
N ARG A 494 9.67 16.54 2.71
CA ARG A 494 10.33 17.70 2.11
C ARG A 494 9.73 18.10 0.76
N ASN A 495 9.52 17.12 -0.11
CA ASN A 495 9.18 17.37 -1.51
C ASN A 495 7.67 17.58 -1.71
N THR A 496 6.87 17.14 -0.76
CA THR A 496 5.40 17.14 -0.84
C THR A 496 4.80 17.75 0.42
N ARG A 497 3.47 17.82 0.47
CA ARG A 497 2.72 18.37 1.60
C ARG A 497 2.17 17.26 2.54
N ILE A 498 2.77 16.07 2.55
CA ILE A 498 2.22 14.88 3.26
C ILE A 498 1.97 15.08 4.76
N LEU A 499 2.69 16.01 5.41
CA LEU A 499 2.55 16.32 6.83
C LEU A 499 1.54 17.44 7.13
N GLU A 500 0.91 18.04 6.11
CA GLU A 500 0.05 19.21 6.28
C GLU A 500 -1.43 18.88 6.52
N ARG A 501 -1.79 17.59 6.62
CA ARG A 501 -3.17 17.16 6.94
C ARG A 501 -3.61 17.74 8.28
N GLN A 502 -4.78 18.37 8.29
CA GLN A 502 -5.28 19.03 9.49
C GLN A 502 -6.05 18.04 10.40
N PRO A 503 -5.79 18.04 11.72
CA PRO A 503 -6.58 17.28 12.67
C PRO A 503 -7.97 17.91 12.80
N ARG A 504 -9.01 17.06 12.74
CA ARG A 504 -10.41 17.49 12.74
C ARG A 504 -11.20 16.79 13.83
N VAL A 505 -12.12 17.54 14.45
CA VAL A 505 -13.08 17.00 15.43
C VAL A 505 -14.26 16.40 14.67
N VAL A 506 -14.80 15.28 15.17
CA VAL A 506 -15.91 14.54 14.53
C VAL A 506 -17.25 15.30 14.57
N SER A 507 -17.41 16.22 15.51
CA SER A 507 -18.61 17.03 15.69
C SER A 507 -18.27 18.52 15.67
N HIS A 508 -19.07 19.30 14.96
CA HIS A 508 -19.11 20.75 15.09
C HIS A 508 -19.84 21.14 16.39
N GLU A 509 -19.33 20.71 17.54
CA GLU A 509 -19.62 21.46 18.76
C GLU A 509 -18.98 22.83 18.55
N GLN A 510 -19.82 23.80 18.21
CA GLN A 510 -19.43 25.17 17.92
C GLN A 510 -18.52 25.65 19.05
N GLN A 511 -17.22 25.82 18.76
CA GLN A 511 -16.45 26.78 19.55
C GLN A 511 -17.16 28.12 19.37
N MET A 512 -17.76 28.65 20.43
CA MET A 512 -18.16 30.04 20.47
C MET A 512 -16.89 30.87 20.20
N ARG A 513 -16.75 31.36 18.98
CA ARG A 513 -15.73 32.34 18.66
C ARG A 513 -16.15 33.64 19.34
N PHE A 514 -15.45 34.01 20.40
CA PHE A 514 -15.54 35.36 20.94
C PHE A 514 -14.81 36.29 19.97
N SER A 515 -15.56 37.08 19.20
CA SER A 515 -14.99 38.20 18.42
C SER A 515 -14.92 39.43 19.33
N GLN A 516 -13.72 39.99 19.50
CA GLN A 516 -13.57 41.40 19.91
C GLN A 516 -13.50 42.28 18.68
#